data_AF-A0A954VBR3-F1
#
_entry.id   AF-A0A954VBR3-F1
#
_cell.length_a   1.000
_cell.length_b   1.000
_cell.length_c   1.000
_cell.angle_alpha   90.00
_cell.angle_beta   90.00
_cell.angle_gamma   90.00
#
_symmetry.space_group_name_H-M   'P 1'
#
loop_
_entity.id
_entity.type
_entity.pdbx_description
1 polymer ?
#
loop_
_entity_poly.entity_id
_entity_poly.type
_entity_poly.pdbx_seq_one_letter_code
_entity_poly.pdbx_strand_id
1 'polypeptide(L)'
;MIRSNYSPIVAAILVVLSTSSSEARLKHRYSFTDSANDSISNAHGTVVDAGEEQNYVYAAGRLDLSANVAESSNNIVEDAYVDLPNGIISAAASSGVDGAVSFETWASIAQEHPWQRVFDFGTSNNGEDTSGVADASASIAITPNSASFGNGLRLICQSATGSGIVVDLPGPFPVGSVHHVAAVFDHTNASCRLLPD
;
A
#
# COMPACT_ATOMS: atom_id res chain seq x y z
N MET A 1 -64.68 6.32 -46.19
CA MET A 1 -63.30 6.83 -46.27
C MET A 1 -62.90 7.24 -44.85
N ILE A 2 -62.14 6.38 -44.17
CA ILE A 2 -61.76 6.48 -42.75
C ILE A 2 -60.52 7.36 -42.66
N ARG A 3 -60.52 8.40 -41.82
CA ARG A 3 -59.31 9.15 -41.45
C ARG A 3 -58.88 8.73 -40.04
N SER A 4 -57.70 8.12 -39.97
CA SER A 4 -57.03 7.66 -38.75
C SER A 4 -56.35 8.82 -38.04
N ASN A 5 -56.56 8.94 -36.73
CA ASN A 5 -55.83 9.87 -35.85
C ASN A 5 -54.54 9.19 -35.37
N TYR A 6 -53.38 9.80 -35.62
CA TYR A 6 -52.11 9.38 -35.02
C TYR A 6 -51.80 10.25 -33.81
N SER A 7 -51.75 9.65 -32.63
CA SER A 7 -51.22 10.25 -31.40
C SER A 7 -49.83 9.64 -31.13
N PRO A 8 -48.75 10.42 -31.08
CA PRO A 8 -47.45 9.89 -30.68
C PRO A 8 -47.38 9.80 -29.15
N ILE A 9 -47.26 8.58 -28.61
CA ILE A 9 -46.88 8.36 -27.22
C ILE A 9 -45.35 8.46 -27.15
N VAL A 10 -44.85 9.49 -26.46
CA VAL A 10 -43.43 9.58 -26.09
C VAL A 10 -43.25 8.79 -24.78
N ALA A 11 -42.50 7.69 -24.84
CA ALA A 11 -42.10 6.95 -23.64
C ALA A 11 -40.79 7.55 -23.08
N ALA A 12 -40.83 8.08 -21.87
CA ALA A 12 -39.62 8.46 -21.15
C ALA A 12 -39.03 7.20 -20.48
N ILE A 13 -37.81 6.81 -20.86
CA ILE A 13 -37.05 5.77 -20.19
C ILE A 13 -36.35 6.40 -18.99
N LEU A 14 -36.78 6.04 -17.78
CA LEU A 14 -36.07 6.36 -16.54
C LEU A 14 -34.93 5.35 -16.36
N VAL A 15 -33.69 5.76 -16.64
CA VAL A 15 -32.50 4.99 -16.29
C VAL A 15 -32.21 5.24 -14.81
N VAL A 16 -32.49 4.26 -13.96
CA VAL A 16 -32.02 4.26 -12.57
C VAL A 16 -30.55 3.83 -12.61
N LEU A 17 -29.65 4.80 -12.50
CA LEU A 17 -28.23 4.53 -12.25
C LEU A 17 -28.10 4.04 -10.81
N SER A 18 -28.00 2.73 -10.64
CA SER A 18 -27.63 2.13 -9.36
C SER A 18 -26.19 2.54 -9.05
N THR A 19 -25.99 3.49 -8.15
CA THR A 19 -24.68 3.71 -7.55
C THR A 19 -24.40 2.51 -6.65
N SER A 20 -23.59 1.57 -7.11
CA SER A 20 -23.02 0.55 -6.24
C SER A 20 -22.15 1.26 -5.21
N SER A 21 -22.66 1.37 -3.98
CA SER A 21 -21.84 1.69 -2.82
C SER A 21 -20.77 0.61 -2.71
N SER A 22 -19.52 0.94 -3.02
CA SER A 22 -18.41 0.07 -2.68
C SER A 22 -18.27 0.05 -1.16
N GLU A 23 -18.58 -1.08 -0.55
CA GLU A 23 -18.35 -1.28 0.88
C GLU A 23 -16.86 -1.57 1.07
N ALA A 24 -16.17 -0.75 1.86
CA ALA A 24 -14.81 -1.07 2.29
C ALA A 24 -14.85 -2.33 3.15
N ARG A 25 -14.30 -3.43 2.64
CA ARG A 25 -14.21 -4.71 3.36
C ARG A 25 -12.78 -4.91 3.84
N LEU A 26 -12.61 -5.12 5.13
CA LEU A 26 -11.31 -5.52 5.67
C LEU A 26 -10.93 -6.89 5.08
N LYS A 27 -9.84 -6.93 4.31
CA LYS A 27 -9.34 -8.15 3.65
C LYS A 27 -8.24 -8.83 4.46
N HIS A 28 -7.40 -8.04 5.11
CA HIS A 28 -6.23 -8.51 5.83
C HIS A 28 -6.05 -7.70 7.12
N ARG A 29 -5.60 -8.35 8.19
CA ARG A 29 -5.16 -7.70 9.42
C ARG A 29 -4.03 -8.47 10.06
N TYR A 30 -2.86 -7.84 10.03
CA TYR A 30 -1.63 -8.33 10.64
C TYR A 30 -1.45 -7.69 12.01
N SER A 31 -1.28 -8.52 13.03
CA SER A 31 -0.81 -8.07 14.35
C SER A 31 0.62 -8.53 14.53
N PHE A 32 1.50 -7.64 14.97
CA PHE A 32 2.91 -7.94 15.19
C PHE A 32 3.23 -8.20 16.66
N THR A 33 2.37 -8.94 17.36
CA THR A 33 2.53 -9.20 18.80
C THR A 33 3.55 -10.29 19.10
N ASP A 34 3.53 -11.35 18.27
CA ASP A 34 4.34 -12.57 18.42
C ASP A 34 4.66 -13.22 17.06
N SER A 35 4.06 -12.73 15.98
CA SER A 35 4.11 -13.29 14.63
C SER A 35 3.67 -12.23 13.62
N ALA A 36 3.78 -12.53 12.33
CA ALA A 36 3.24 -11.71 11.23
C ALA A 36 1.95 -12.34 10.66
N ASN A 37 1.10 -12.90 11.50
CA ASN A 37 -0.08 -13.65 11.06
C ASN A 37 -1.25 -12.73 10.67
N ASP A 38 -1.81 -12.95 9.48
CA ASP A 38 -3.12 -12.40 9.09
C ASP A 38 -4.28 -13.09 9.83
N SER A 39 -5.04 -12.30 10.58
CA SER A 39 -6.22 -12.73 11.36
C SER A 39 -7.53 -12.76 10.56
N ILE A 40 -7.54 -12.32 9.30
CA ILE A 40 -8.75 -12.22 8.47
C ILE A 40 -8.81 -13.29 7.38
N SER A 41 -7.70 -13.56 6.67
CA SER A 41 -7.74 -14.43 5.48
C SER A 41 -6.79 -15.64 5.47
N ASN A 42 -5.86 -15.75 6.43
CA ASN A 42 -4.71 -16.67 6.44
C ASN A 42 -3.57 -16.32 5.47
N ALA A 43 -3.53 -15.12 4.89
CA ALA A 43 -2.38 -14.64 4.14
C ALA A 43 -1.22 -14.23 5.09
N HIS A 44 -0.73 -15.17 5.90
CA HIS A 44 0.31 -14.92 6.90
C HIS A 44 1.62 -14.47 6.27
N GLY A 45 2.26 -13.48 6.89
CA GLY A 45 3.60 -13.04 6.52
C GLY A 45 4.68 -13.91 7.13
N THR A 46 5.87 -13.84 6.54
CA THR A 46 7.10 -14.47 7.03
C THR A 46 8.11 -13.39 7.32
N VAL A 47 8.76 -13.44 8.49
CA VAL A 47 9.91 -12.56 8.74
C VAL A 47 11.10 -13.11 7.95
N VAL A 48 11.64 -12.28 7.08
CA VAL A 48 12.90 -12.51 6.39
C VAL A 48 13.97 -11.75 7.14
N ASP A 49 15.05 -12.43 7.47
CA ASP A 49 16.21 -11.89 8.15
C ASP A 49 17.44 -12.50 7.49
N ALA A 50 18.25 -11.65 6.86
CA ALA A 50 19.44 -12.09 6.13
C ALA A 50 20.65 -12.31 7.05
N GLY A 51 20.59 -11.78 8.29
CA GLY A 51 21.70 -11.81 9.24
C GLY A 51 21.99 -13.20 9.81
N GLU A 52 23.26 -13.43 10.19
CA GLU A 52 23.63 -14.60 11.00
C GLU A 52 23.08 -14.49 12.43
N GLU A 53 23.00 -13.25 12.95
CA GLU A 53 22.39 -12.91 14.22
C GLU A 53 21.00 -12.31 13.98
N GLN A 54 20.05 -12.59 14.87
CA GLN A 54 18.67 -12.16 14.71
C GLN A 54 18.55 -10.63 14.79
N ASN A 55 18.04 -10.00 13.72
CA ASN A 55 17.90 -8.55 13.59
C ASN A 55 16.47 -8.02 13.83
N TYR A 56 15.58 -8.89 14.30
CA TYR A 56 14.21 -8.55 14.65
C TYR A 56 13.80 -9.07 16.03
N VAL A 57 12.89 -8.36 16.69
CA VAL A 57 12.32 -8.79 17.98
C VAL A 57 10.83 -8.50 18.03
N TYR A 58 10.02 -9.49 18.43
CA TYR A 58 8.65 -9.24 18.85
C TYR A 58 8.63 -8.81 20.31
N ALA A 59 8.32 -7.54 20.58
CA ALA A 59 8.29 -6.99 21.93
C ALA A 59 7.26 -5.87 22.05
N ALA A 60 6.65 -5.73 23.23
CA ALA A 60 5.68 -4.67 23.53
C ALA A 60 4.53 -4.57 22.50
N GLY A 61 4.10 -5.70 21.93
CA GLY A 61 3.01 -5.76 20.96
C GLY A 61 3.35 -5.29 19.54
N ARG A 62 4.64 -5.16 19.20
CA ARG A 62 5.13 -4.79 17.87
C ARG A 62 6.29 -5.68 17.43
N LEU A 63 6.52 -5.70 16.11
CA LEU A 63 7.76 -6.17 15.50
C LEU A 63 8.75 -4.99 15.51
N ASP A 64 9.85 -5.18 16.21
CA ASP A 64 10.96 -4.25 16.29
C ASP A 64 12.02 -4.65 15.26
N LEU A 65 12.27 -3.77 14.29
CA LEU A 65 13.30 -3.89 13.25
C LEU A 65 14.37 -2.80 13.40
N SER A 66 14.48 -2.18 14.58
CA SER A 66 15.36 -1.03 14.81
C SER A 66 16.85 -1.35 14.76
N ALA A 67 17.21 -2.64 14.71
CA ALA A 67 18.58 -3.11 14.60
C ALA A 67 19.06 -3.22 13.13
N ASN A 68 18.16 -3.05 12.15
CA ASN A 68 18.55 -2.85 10.75
C ASN A 68 19.52 -1.67 10.60
N VAL A 69 20.48 -1.80 9.69
CA VAL A 69 21.55 -0.82 9.42
C VAL A 69 21.33 0.00 8.15
N ALA A 70 20.17 -0.16 7.49
CA ALA A 70 19.76 0.51 6.27
C ALA A 70 20.60 0.13 5.04
N GLU A 71 20.70 -1.18 4.82
CA GLU A 71 21.30 -1.73 3.63
C GLU A 71 20.50 -1.41 2.37
N SER A 72 21.18 -1.40 1.24
CA SER A 72 20.48 -1.25 -0.05
C SER A 72 19.71 -2.52 -0.38
N SER A 73 18.50 -2.37 -0.94
CA SER A 73 17.61 -3.50 -1.27
C SER A 73 18.22 -4.54 -2.22
N ASN A 74 19.30 -4.21 -2.93
CA ASN A 74 20.03 -5.09 -3.84
C ASN A 74 21.23 -5.80 -3.22
N ASN A 75 21.50 -5.58 -1.94
CA ASN A 75 22.59 -6.20 -1.21
C ASN A 75 22.27 -6.21 0.29
N ILE A 76 21.21 -6.91 0.68
CA ILE A 76 20.86 -7.14 2.08
C ILE A 76 21.66 -8.34 2.57
N VAL A 77 22.47 -8.17 3.61
CA VAL A 77 23.20 -9.24 4.30
C VAL A 77 22.89 -9.33 5.79
N GLU A 78 22.25 -8.32 6.39
CA GLU A 78 21.83 -8.34 7.79
C GLU A 78 20.45 -7.73 8.08
N ASP A 79 19.88 -6.91 7.20
CA ASP A 79 18.57 -6.31 7.46
C ASP A 79 17.41 -7.32 7.40
N ALA A 80 16.39 -7.08 8.21
CA ALA A 80 15.17 -7.87 8.30
C ALA A 80 13.91 -7.11 7.82
N TYR A 81 12.93 -7.84 7.29
CA TYR A 81 11.63 -7.33 6.88
C TYR A 81 10.54 -8.41 6.97
N VAL A 82 9.29 -8.02 6.79
CA VAL A 82 8.18 -8.97 6.66
C VAL A 82 7.83 -9.14 5.19
N ASP A 83 7.98 -10.36 4.70
CA ASP A 83 7.46 -10.77 3.40
C ASP A 83 5.99 -11.20 3.54
N LEU A 84 5.13 -10.68 2.66
CA LEU A 84 3.69 -10.94 2.66
C LEU A 84 3.31 -11.73 1.41
N PRO A 85 2.31 -12.63 1.48
CA PRO A 85 1.96 -13.45 0.33
C PRO A 85 1.64 -12.62 -0.92
N ASN A 86 2.17 -13.04 -2.05
CA ASN A 86 1.93 -12.39 -3.33
C ASN A 86 0.44 -12.32 -3.71
N GLY A 87 0.08 -11.27 -4.43
CA GLY A 87 -1.24 -11.12 -5.05
C GLY A 87 -2.34 -10.60 -4.13
N ILE A 88 -2.07 -10.34 -2.84
CA ILE A 88 -3.08 -9.85 -1.88
C ILE A 88 -3.59 -8.43 -2.20
N ILE A 89 -2.81 -7.61 -2.92
CA ILE A 89 -3.18 -6.23 -3.30
C ILE A 89 -3.57 -6.11 -4.79
N SER A 90 -3.04 -6.96 -5.66
CA SER A 90 -3.03 -6.72 -7.12
C SER A 90 -4.42 -6.52 -7.74
N ALA A 91 -5.42 -7.27 -7.27
CA ALA A 91 -6.80 -7.13 -7.74
C ALA A 91 -7.45 -5.80 -7.31
N ALA A 92 -7.18 -5.34 -6.09
CA ALA A 92 -7.71 -4.10 -5.54
C ALA A 92 -7.02 -2.85 -6.12
N ALA A 93 -5.75 -2.97 -6.51
CA ALA A 93 -5.02 -1.91 -7.20
C ALA A 93 -5.38 -1.78 -8.69
N SER A 94 -5.96 -2.83 -9.29
CA SER A 94 -6.37 -2.81 -10.70
C SER A 94 -7.74 -2.16 -10.87
N SER A 95 -7.96 -1.46 -11.99
CA SER A 95 -9.31 -0.97 -12.34
C SER A 95 -10.29 -2.13 -12.42
N GLY A 96 -11.50 -1.99 -11.86
CA GLY A 96 -12.50 -3.06 -11.87
C GLY A 96 -13.40 -3.03 -10.66
N VAL A 97 -13.94 -4.20 -10.28
CA VAL A 97 -14.92 -4.33 -9.19
C VAL A 97 -14.33 -3.94 -7.83
N ASP A 98 -13.09 -4.35 -7.55
CA ASP A 98 -12.41 -3.96 -6.31
C ASP A 98 -11.88 -2.53 -6.43
N GLY A 99 -11.07 -2.22 -7.47
CA GLY A 99 -10.84 -0.87 -8.01
C GLY A 99 -10.22 0.17 -7.07
N ALA A 100 -10.08 -0.15 -5.79
CA ALA A 100 -9.53 0.68 -4.74
C ALA A 100 -9.01 -0.17 -3.59
N VAL A 101 -7.99 0.35 -2.91
CA VAL A 101 -7.37 -0.24 -1.74
C VAL A 101 -7.09 0.84 -0.69
N SER A 102 -7.18 0.47 0.58
CA SER A 102 -6.77 1.31 1.70
C SER A 102 -5.81 0.53 2.59
N PHE A 103 -4.78 1.22 3.05
CA PHE A 103 -3.77 0.72 3.97
C PHE A 103 -3.82 1.55 5.24
N GLU A 104 -3.85 0.88 6.39
CA GLU A 104 -3.67 1.49 7.70
C GLU A 104 -2.47 0.82 8.35
N THR A 105 -1.53 1.62 8.84
CA THR A 105 -0.31 1.10 9.48
C THR A 105 0.04 1.95 10.69
N TRP A 106 0.37 1.27 11.79
CA TRP A 106 0.93 1.87 13.00
C TRP A 106 2.41 1.55 13.03
N ALA A 107 3.25 2.57 12.89
CA ALA A 107 4.69 2.41 12.87
C ALA A 107 5.38 3.53 13.64
N SER A 108 6.50 3.19 14.28
CA SER A 108 7.45 4.17 14.82
C SER A 108 8.75 4.07 14.05
N ILE A 109 9.27 5.20 13.59
CA ILE A 109 10.55 5.26 12.91
C ILE A 109 11.63 5.56 13.94
N ALA A 110 12.54 4.60 14.17
CA ALA A 110 13.65 4.77 15.12
C ALA A 110 14.72 5.74 14.58
N GLN A 111 15.09 5.54 13.31
CA GLN A 111 16.02 6.38 12.58
C GLN A 111 15.48 6.64 11.17
N GLU A 112 15.68 7.85 10.67
CA GLU A 112 15.26 8.20 9.33
C GLU A 112 16.34 7.84 8.28
N HIS A 113 15.97 7.02 7.31
CA HIS A 113 16.79 6.75 6.14
C HIS A 113 16.05 7.14 4.85
N PRO A 114 16.72 7.84 3.91
CA PRO A 114 16.16 8.12 2.60
C PRO A 114 15.64 6.85 1.92
N TRP A 115 14.42 6.90 1.42
CA TRP A 115 13.77 5.81 0.70
C TRP A 115 13.55 4.51 1.48
N GLN A 116 13.56 4.54 2.81
CA GLN A 116 13.07 3.40 3.61
C GLN A 116 11.57 3.16 3.38
N ARG A 117 11.09 1.95 3.67
CA ARG A 117 9.69 1.55 3.40
C ARG A 117 8.96 1.19 4.68
N VAL A 118 7.76 1.72 4.84
CA VAL A 118 6.79 1.21 5.82
C VAL A 118 6.06 0.00 5.24
N PHE A 119 5.72 0.08 3.95
CA PHE A 119 5.32 -1.05 3.14
C PHE A 119 5.70 -0.77 1.67
N ASP A 120 5.84 -1.84 0.89
CA ASP A 120 6.06 -1.80 -0.55
C ASP A 120 5.38 -3.02 -1.18
N PHE A 121 4.35 -2.79 -1.99
CA PHE A 121 3.68 -3.83 -2.75
C PHE A 121 3.90 -3.57 -4.23
N GLY A 122 4.41 -4.54 -4.97
CA GLY A 122 4.67 -4.31 -6.37
C GLY A 122 5.20 -5.52 -7.10
N THR A 123 5.69 -5.25 -8.30
CA THR A 123 6.42 -6.21 -9.12
C THR A 123 7.86 -5.76 -9.23
N SER A 124 8.77 -6.71 -9.42
CA SER A 124 10.14 -6.44 -9.85
C SER A 124 10.37 -7.09 -11.21
N ASN A 125 11.15 -6.44 -12.07
CA ASN A 125 11.50 -6.95 -13.38
C ASN A 125 12.18 -8.33 -13.33
N ASN A 126 12.94 -8.59 -12.25
CA ASN A 126 13.66 -9.84 -12.06
C ASN A 126 12.85 -10.89 -11.28
N GLY A 127 11.61 -10.56 -10.90
CA GLY A 127 10.77 -11.41 -10.05
C GLY A 127 10.93 -11.14 -8.56
N GLU A 128 10.23 -11.96 -7.79
CA GLU A 128 10.24 -11.96 -6.31
C GLU A 128 11.66 -12.10 -5.75
N ASP A 129 11.88 -11.55 -4.56
CA ASP A 129 13.16 -11.55 -3.82
C ASP A 129 14.37 -10.97 -4.57
N THR A 130 14.13 -10.28 -5.69
CA THR A 130 15.21 -9.74 -6.52
C THR A 130 15.02 -8.25 -6.74
N SER A 131 15.93 -7.44 -6.21
CA SER A 131 15.96 -5.99 -6.45
C SER A 131 16.66 -5.70 -7.79
N GLY A 132 15.86 -5.49 -8.84
CA GLY A 132 16.32 -5.12 -10.18
C GLY A 132 16.03 -3.66 -10.55
N VAL A 133 16.26 -3.32 -11.82
CA VAL A 133 15.76 -2.07 -12.41
C VAL A 133 14.22 -2.12 -12.41
N ALA A 134 13.57 -1.00 -12.08
CA ALA A 134 12.12 -0.88 -11.98
C ALA A 134 11.48 -0.13 -13.16
N ASP A 135 11.98 -0.34 -14.39
CA ASP A 135 11.50 0.36 -15.60
C ASP A 135 10.23 -0.27 -16.22
N ALA A 136 9.85 -1.47 -15.78
CA ALA A 136 8.63 -2.17 -16.16
C ALA A 136 7.86 -2.71 -14.93
N SER A 137 7.93 -1.97 -13.82
CA SER A 137 7.42 -2.40 -12.51
C SER A 137 6.31 -1.48 -11.99
N ALA A 138 5.26 -2.08 -11.42
CA ALA A 138 4.20 -1.35 -10.71
C ALA A 138 4.43 -1.43 -9.19
N SER A 139 4.11 -0.38 -8.45
CA SER A 139 4.18 -0.40 -6.98
C SER A 139 3.17 0.51 -6.30
N ILE A 140 2.77 0.12 -5.09
CA ILE A 140 2.12 0.97 -4.10
C ILE A 140 2.97 0.90 -2.83
N ALA A 141 3.58 2.01 -2.45
CA ALA A 141 4.55 2.05 -1.36
C ALA A 141 4.43 3.32 -0.53
N ILE A 142 4.76 3.22 0.76
CA ILE A 142 4.94 4.38 1.62
C ILE A 142 6.39 4.48 2.07
N THR A 143 6.97 5.66 1.89
CA THR A 143 8.26 6.03 2.45
C THR A 143 8.12 7.20 3.41
N PRO A 144 8.60 7.10 4.66
CA PRO A 144 8.59 8.21 5.60
C PRO A 144 9.62 9.29 5.25
N ASN A 145 10.59 8.98 4.38
CA ASN A 145 11.57 9.93 3.85
C ASN A 145 11.73 9.76 2.33
N SER A 146 11.12 10.65 1.56
CA SER A 146 11.23 10.62 0.09
C SER A 146 12.52 11.21 -0.49
N ALA A 147 13.46 11.67 0.35
CA ALA A 147 14.62 12.49 -0.03
C ALA A 147 14.24 13.73 -0.88
N SER A 148 12.96 14.08 -0.86
CA SER A 148 12.30 15.06 -1.69
C SER A 148 11.32 15.82 -0.79
N PHE A 149 10.80 16.97 -1.26
CA PHE A 149 9.73 17.70 -0.55
C PHE A 149 10.00 17.93 0.96
N GLY A 150 11.27 18.16 1.32
CA GLY A 150 11.68 18.37 2.72
C GLY A 150 11.82 17.10 3.54
N ASN A 151 12.24 15.98 2.93
CA ASN A 151 12.41 14.67 3.55
C ASN A 151 11.10 14.12 4.17
N GLY A 152 9.98 14.44 3.53
CA GLY A 152 8.67 14.10 4.04
C GLY A 152 8.15 12.73 3.61
N LEU A 153 7.06 12.33 4.25
CA LEU A 153 6.28 11.14 3.93
C LEU A 153 5.78 11.22 2.50
N ARG A 154 5.91 10.11 1.77
CA ARG A 154 5.41 9.96 0.42
C ARG A 154 4.67 8.64 0.25
N LEU A 155 3.47 8.72 -0.32
CA LEU A 155 2.80 7.60 -0.97
C LEU A 155 3.18 7.59 -2.46
N ILE A 156 3.61 6.43 -2.93
CA ILE A 156 3.95 6.15 -4.33
C ILE A 156 2.89 5.18 -4.85
N CYS A 157 2.27 5.51 -5.98
CA CYS A 157 1.39 4.61 -6.73
C CYS A 157 1.87 4.62 -8.19
N GLN A 158 2.79 3.73 -8.52
CA GLN A 158 3.42 3.64 -9.83
C GLN A 158 2.83 2.50 -10.67
N SER A 159 2.60 2.76 -11.95
CA SER A 159 2.26 1.72 -12.93
C SER A 159 3.52 1.22 -13.65
N ALA A 160 3.44 -0.02 -14.17
CA ALA A 160 4.50 -0.66 -14.94
C ALA A 160 4.85 0.08 -16.25
N THR A 161 4.04 1.05 -16.69
CA THR A 161 4.31 1.86 -17.89
C THR A 161 4.92 3.23 -17.57
N GLY A 162 5.33 3.46 -16.31
CA GLY A 162 6.06 4.65 -15.87
C GLY A 162 5.20 5.86 -15.52
N SER A 163 3.86 5.80 -15.70
CA SER A 163 2.95 6.79 -15.12
C SER A 163 2.56 6.41 -13.70
N GLY A 164 2.42 7.38 -12.81
CA GLY A 164 2.03 7.14 -11.42
C GLY A 164 1.49 8.37 -10.70
N ILE A 165 0.88 8.13 -9.54
CA ILE A 165 0.42 9.16 -8.62
C ILE A 165 1.38 9.19 -7.43
N VAL A 166 1.76 10.39 -7.02
CA VAL A 166 2.58 10.62 -5.84
C VAL A 166 1.83 11.58 -4.92
N VAL A 167 1.76 11.25 -3.64
CA VAL A 167 1.20 12.13 -2.61
C VAL A 167 2.27 12.40 -1.57
N ASP A 168 2.66 13.66 -1.43
CA ASP A 168 3.70 14.12 -0.51
C ASP A 168 3.09 14.87 0.68
N LEU A 169 3.54 14.54 1.90
CA LEU A 169 3.34 15.36 3.10
C LEU A 169 4.68 15.98 3.48
N PRO A 170 4.83 17.31 3.40
CA PRO A 170 6.12 17.97 3.59
C PRO A 170 6.58 17.96 5.05
N GLY A 171 7.89 17.99 5.23
CA GLY A 171 8.55 18.04 6.55
C GLY A 171 8.93 16.65 7.07
N PRO A 172 9.97 16.57 7.92
CA PRO A 172 10.51 15.29 8.36
C PRO A 172 9.46 14.47 9.09
N PHE A 173 9.41 13.17 8.82
CA PHE A 173 8.57 12.25 9.57
C PHE A 173 9.03 12.22 11.04
N PRO A 174 8.14 12.34 12.03
CA PRO A 174 8.58 12.34 13.42
C PRO A 174 9.14 10.98 13.84
N VAL A 175 10.28 11.00 14.53
CA VAL A 175 10.99 9.79 14.98
C VAL A 175 10.69 9.48 16.45
N GLY A 176 10.81 8.21 16.83
CA GLY A 176 10.69 7.74 18.22
C GLY A 176 9.28 7.76 18.82
N SER A 177 8.26 8.08 18.02
CA SER A 177 6.85 8.02 18.41
C SER A 177 6.09 7.10 17.45
N VAL A 178 5.03 6.45 17.93
CA VAL A 178 4.10 5.71 17.06
C VAL A 178 3.27 6.72 16.28
N HIS A 179 3.01 6.37 15.03
CA HIS A 179 2.14 7.13 14.16
C HIS A 179 1.22 6.20 13.39
N HIS A 180 -0.04 6.59 13.29
CA HIS A 180 -0.99 5.99 12.37
C HIS A 180 -0.89 6.65 10.99
N VAL A 181 -0.52 5.87 9.97
CA VAL A 181 -0.53 6.28 8.57
C VAL A 181 -1.71 5.59 7.87
N ALA A 182 -2.56 6.40 7.22
CA ALA A 182 -3.66 5.92 6.40
C ALA A 182 -3.45 6.37 4.95
N ALA A 183 -3.46 5.42 4.02
CA ALA A 183 -3.33 5.67 2.59
C ALA A 183 -4.45 5.00 1.81
N VAL A 184 -4.95 5.68 0.78
CA VAL A 184 -6.01 5.20 -0.10
C VAL A 184 -5.57 5.39 -1.54
N PHE A 185 -5.78 4.38 -2.37
CA PHE A 185 -5.60 4.42 -3.81
C PHE A 185 -6.82 3.84 -4.49
N ASP A 186 -7.40 4.55 -5.47
CA ASP A 186 -8.62 4.14 -6.18
C ASP A 186 -8.40 4.07 -7.70
N HIS A 187 -7.26 3.54 -8.14
CA HIS A 187 -6.82 3.42 -9.54
C HIS A 187 -6.66 4.73 -10.33
N THR A 188 -7.32 5.82 -9.93
CA THR A 188 -7.30 7.14 -10.61
C THR A 188 -6.83 8.27 -9.71
N ASN A 189 -6.89 8.08 -8.40
CA ASN A 189 -6.53 9.05 -7.38
C ASN A 189 -5.85 8.34 -6.20
N ALA A 190 -5.15 9.13 -5.39
CA ALA A 190 -4.54 8.65 -4.16
C ALA A 190 -4.63 9.71 -3.06
N SER A 191 -4.66 9.28 -1.81
CA SER A 191 -4.54 10.16 -0.65
C SER A 191 -3.74 9.49 0.45
N CYS A 192 -3.02 10.29 1.23
CA CYS A 192 -2.22 9.83 2.36
C CYS A 192 -2.39 10.81 3.52
N ARG A 193 -2.51 10.29 4.75
CA ARG A 193 -2.66 11.08 5.97
C ARG A 193 -1.82 10.49 7.10
N LEU A 194 -1.14 11.37 7.81
CA LEU A 194 -0.58 11.08 9.12
C LEU A 194 -1.62 11.47 10.17
N LEU A 195 -2.07 10.51 10.95
CA LEU A 195 -3.10 10.69 11.98
C LEU A 195 -2.42 10.73 13.35
N PRO A 196 -2.90 11.59 14.27
CA PRO A 196 -2.51 11.50 15.67
C PRO A 196 -3.08 10.21 16.28
N ASP A 197 -2.35 9.63 17.22
CA ASP A 197 -2.80 8.47 18.02
C ASP A 197 -3.90 8.85 19.02
#